data_AF-A0A7C1JAA0-F1
#
_entry.id   AF-A0A7C1JAA0-F1
#
_cell.length_a   1.000
_cell.length_b   1.000
_cell.length_c   1.000
_cell.angle_alpha   90.00
_cell.angle_beta   90.00
_cell.angle_gamma   90.00
#
_symmetry.space_group_name_H-M   'P 1'
#
loop_
_entity.id
_entity.type
_entity.pdbx_description
1 polymer ?
#
loop_
_entity_poly.entity_id
_entity_poly.type
_entity_poly.pdbx_seq_one_letter_code
_entity_poly.pdbx_strand_id
1 'polypeptide(L)'
;MPGPSSSPTYETILNELAASLTGPIPLDDLIQDVLARKPSSAKNPRRVVREKLRQTYRSPFIFLDPKTLLPIRLAMQGARFRMPLGRPGAERGQIEISRFDSYLPLHFNREAVRFVDAKGNPIAMPLRSISQKIDTLLGTYEKTIPFADLSTWLQPQKVTRHDDLLVTVLDWQNGVFQLEIEPHKKRNPTLIQARDRLLADLLYAILEEAHDERIWIHEALPVAYARLPDKAGCPPHHWQIVLQKDGRFRFDDRQIEYADGRLSPIEYIFLEQTGQPLPRRLQPVTKAQEKLVYRFKAALKPNPHIWRQVEILGGQTLADLNAMLVDAFNHEFDHMAGFWKLVPRQGARTRYREVELGSVDPLGEGDGADVRIAAIGLKEGEQLKYVFDFGDWIEHTLTLEAIYPAEEGVSYPREVARNKPRYFDCVTCRENGQKTIALWSCITCSSEHGRDLYYCDDCIAREHEDHYVVEIIY
;
A
#
# COMPACT_ATOMS: atom_id res chain seq x y z
N MET A 1 -38.94 -8.45 38.16
CA MET A 1 -37.49 -8.59 38.36
C MET A 1 -36.79 -7.97 37.18
N PRO A 2 -36.00 -6.90 37.35
CA PRO A 2 -35.18 -6.39 36.25
C PRO A 2 -34.12 -7.45 35.90
N GLY A 3 -33.95 -7.73 34.60
CA GLY A 3 -32.99 -8.73 34.11
C GLY A 3 -31.55 -8.38 34.50
N PRO A 4 -30.63 -9.37 34.47
CA PRO A 4 -29.24 -9.15 34.87
C PRO A 4 -28.62 -8.05 34.00
N SER A 5 -28.08 -6.99 34.62
CA SER A 5 -27.34 -5.96 33.90
C SER A 5 -26.17 -6.64 33.20
N SER A 6 -26.20 -6.69 31.86
CA SER A 6 -25.11 -7.23 31.07
C SER A 6 -23.83 -6.46 31.41
N SER A 7 -22.77 -7.17 31.78
CA SER A 7 -21.50 -6.54 32.07
C SER A 7 -21.05 -5.69 30.86
N PRO A 8 -20.51 -4.48 31.07
CA PRO A 8 -20.19 -3.58 29.98
C PRO A 8 -19.23 -4.24 28.98
N THR A 9 -19.46 -4.00 27.69
CA THR A 9 -18.60 -4.51 26.62
C THR A 9 -17.30 -3.71 26.56
N TYR A 10 -16.25 -4.27 25.95
CA TYR A 10 -15.01 -3.51 25.71
C TYR A 10 -15.29 -2.24 24.91
N GLU A 11 -16.19 -2.31 23.93
CA GLU A 11 -16.58 -1.19 23.08
C GLU A 11 -17.27 -0.07 23.89
N THR A 12 -18.21 -0.42 24.77
CA THR A 12 -18.86 0.55 25.66
C THR A 12 -17.84 1.25 26.56
N ILE A 13 -16.94 0.48 27.17
CA ILE A 13 -15.90 1.02 28.07
C ILE A 13 -14.94 1.95 27.32
N LEU A 14 -14.48 1.55 26.14
CA LEU A 14 -13.58 2.37 25.32
C LEU A 14 -14.24 3.68 24.91
N ASN A 15 -15.53 3.65 24.53
CA ASN A 15 -16.28 4.85 24.17
C ASN A 15 -16.46 5.80 25.37
N GLU A 16 -16.78 5.27 26.55
CA GLU A 16 -16.87 6.07 27.78
C GLU A 16 -15.52 6.72 28.14
N LEU A 17 -14.43 5.96 28.09
CA LEU A 17 -13.08 6.46 28.34
C LEU A 17 -12.70 7.54 27.32
N ALA A 18 -12.95 7.29 26.03
CA ALA A 18 -12.70 8.27 24.98
C ALA A 18 -13.48 9.56 25.20
N ALA A 19 -14.74 9.48 25.64
CA ALA A 19 -15.57 10.65 25.92
C ALA A 19 -15.07 11.46 27.12
N SER A 20 -14.48 10.82 28.14
CA SER A 20 -13.99 11.49 29.35
C SER A 20 -12.63 12.16 29.19
N LEU A 21 -11.80 11.71 28.25
CA LEU A 21 -10.42 12.17 28.10
C LEU A 21 -10.31 13.53 27.43
N THR A 22 -9.50 14.45 27.97
CA THR A 22 -9.26 15.80 27.41
C THR A 22 -8.02 15.88 26.53
N GLY A 23 -7.23 14.80 26.44
CA GLY A 23 -5.98 14.76 25.70
C GLY A 23 -5.53 13.34 25.36
N PRO A 24 -4.27 13.17 24.90
CA PRO A 24 -3.69 11.86 24.65
C PRO A 24 -3.52 11.06 25.95
N ILE A 25 -3.53 9.74 25.83
CA ILE A 25 -3.36 8.78 26.92
C ILE A 25 -2.29 7.73 26.54
N PRO A 26 -1.36 7.37 27.45
CA PRO A 26 -0.49 6.23 27.23
C PRO A 26 -1.27 4.92 27.06
N LEU A 27 -0.85 4.07 26.13
CA LEU A 27 -1.49 2.79 25.83
C LEU A 27 -1.57 1.89 27.07
N ASP A 28 -0.53 1.88 27.88
CA ASP A 28 -0.48 1.02 29.05
C ASP A 28 -1.47 1.45 30.14
N ASP A 29 -1.71 2.76 30.28
CA ASP A 29 -2.70 3.35 31.19
C ASP A 29 -4.13 3.07 30.71
N LEU A 30 -4.40 3.25 29.42
CA LEU A 30 -5.71 2.91 28.83
C LEU A 30 -6.03 1.42 29.02
N ILE A 31 -5.06 0.53 28.80
CA ILE A 31 -5.24 -0.91 29.04
C ILE A 31 -5.56 -1.18 30.51
N GLN A 32 -4.87 -0.51 31.44
CA GLN A 32 -5.12 -0.66 32.86
C GLN A 32 -6.55 -0.23 33.23
N ASP A 33 -7.01 0.92 32.72
CA ASP A 33 -8.37 1.42 32.97
C ASP A 33 -9.45 0.49 32.41
N VAL A 34 -9.23 -0.04 31.20
CA VAL A 34 -10.14 -1.02 30.58
C VAL A 34 -10.23 -2.29 31.42
N LEU A 35 -9.09 -2.82 31.88
CA LEU A 35 -9.05 -4.05 32.70
C LEU A 35 -9.58 -3.85 34.11
N ALA A 36 -9.49 -2.64 34.67
CA ALA A 36 -10.12 -2.29 35.94
C ALA A 36 -11.66 -2.33 35.85
N ARG A 37 -12.23 -1.87 34.74
CA ARG A 37 -13.69 -1.91 34.49
C ARG A 37 -14.19 -3.27 33.99
N LYS A 38 -13.34 -4.02 33.29
CA LYS A 38 -13.64 -5.36 32.78
C LYS A 38 -12.44 -6.30 32.98
N PRO A 39 -12.33 -6.93 34.16
CA PRO A 39 -11.32 -7.95 34.40
C PRO A 39 -11.45 -9.11 33.39
N SER A 40 -10.32 -9.63 32.92
CA SER A 40 -10.27 -10.73 31.96
C SER A 40 -9.56 -11.94 32.57
N SER A 41 -10.12 -13.14 32.36
CA SER A 41 -9.52 -14.42 32.73
C SER A 41 -8.56 -14.99 31.68
N ALA A 42 -8.33 -14.28 30.57
CA ALA A 42 -7.43 -14.73 29.53
C ALA A 42 -5.98 -14.85 30.06
N LYS A 43 -5.18 -15.75 29.48
CA LYS A 43 -3.75 -15.92 29.83
C LYS A 43 -2.95 -14.62 29.64
N ASN A 44 -3.37 -13.75 28.71
CA ASN A 44 -2.78 -12.43 28.51
C ASN A 44 -3.88 -11.36 28.29
N PRO A 45 -4.44 -10.79 29.38
CA PRO A 45 -5.51 -9.79 29.32
C PRO A 45 -5.13 -8.54 28.52
N ARG A 46 -3.87 -8.08 28.64
CA ARG A 46 -3.38 -6.89 27.95
C ARG A 46 -3.41 -7.07 26.43
N ARG A 47 -3.03 -8.26 25.94
CA ARG A 47 -3.08 -8.59 24.51
C ARG A 47 -4.50 -8.48 23.95
N VAL A 48 -5.50 -8.96 24.68
CA VAL A 48 -6.92 -8.88 24.26
C VAL A 48 -7.34 -7.43 24.05
N VAL A 49 -7.01 -6.54 25.00
CA VAL A 49 -7.34 -5.11 24.87
C VAL A 49 -6.59 -4.47 23.69
N ARG A 50 -5.31 -4.79 23.50
CA ARG A 50 -4.52 -4.29 22.33
C ARG A 50 -5.12 -4.74 21.00
N GLU A 51 -5.57 -5.98 20.90
CA GLU A 51 -6.26 -6.49 19.70
C GLU A 51 -7.56 -5.74 19.45
N LYS A 52 -8.34 -5.41 20.50
CA LYS A 52 -9.54 -4.56 20.37
C LYS A 52 -9.24 -3.14 19.93
N LEU A 53 -8.18 -2.52 20.45
CA LEU A 53 -7.76 -1.18 20.03
C LEU A 53 -7.25 -1.13 18.58
N ARG A 54 -6.72 -2.25 18.07
CA ARG A 54 -6.30 -2.39 16.66
C ARG A 54 -7.45 -2.74 15.71
N GLN A 55 -8.65 -3.02 16.23
CA GLN A 55 -9.83 -3.22 15.40
C GLN A 55 -10.38 -1.86 14.97
N THR A 56 -9.83 -1.38 13.84
CA THR A 56 -10.12 -0.14 13.12
C THR A 56 -11.58 0.34 13.23
N TYR A 57 -12.54 -0.55 12.98
CA TYR A 57 -13.96 -0.17 12.92
C TYR A 57 -14.65 0.01 14.27
N ARG A 58 -13.99 -0.28 15.40
CA ARG A 58 -14.61 -0.28 16.74
C ARG A 58 -13.86 0.55 17.79
N SER A 59 -12.65 1.02 17.47
CA SER A 59 -11.86 1.82 18.39
C SER A 59 -12.23 3.31 18.28
N PRO A 60 -12.61 3.99 19.37
CA PRO A 60 -12.77 5.45 19.37
C PRO A 60 -11.43 6.19 19.49
N PHE A 61 -10.31 5.48 19.37
CA PHE A 61 -8.96 6.00 19.49
C PHE A 61 -8.15 5.76 18.22
N ILE A 62 -7.27 6.71 17.93
CA ILE A 62 -6.15 6.56 16.99
C ILE A 62 -4.83 6.42 17.75
N PHE A 63 -3.85 5.76 17.14
CA PHE A 63 -2.47 5.75 17.62
C PHE A 63 -1.72 6.94 17.04
N LEU A 64 -1.14 7.78 17.92
CA LEU A 64 -0.23 8.85 17.50
C LEU A 64 1.19 8.30 17.27
N ASP A 65 1.55 7.29 18.05
CA ASP A 65 2.78 6.51 17.99
C ASP A 65 2.50 5.12 18.61
N PRO A 66 3.46 4.17 18.65
CA PRO A 66 3.22 2.82 19.19
C PRO A 66 2.78 2.73 20.66
N LYS A 67 2.89 3.81 21.43
CA LYS A 67 2.64 3.88 22.88
C LYS A 67 1.62 4.93 23.28
N THR A 68 1.20 5.83 22.40
CA THR A 68 0.28 6.94 22.73
C THR A 68 -0.98 6.87 21.89
N LEU A 69 -2.15 6.97 22.53
CA LEU A 69 -3.44 7.07 21.86
C LEU A 69 -4.07 8.45 22.04
N LEU A 70 -4.93 8.82 21.10
CA LEU A 70 -5.77 10.01 21.16
C LEU A 70 -7.21 9.65 20.78
N PRO A 71 -8.23 10.07 21.56
CA PRO A 71 -9.62 9.98 21.12
C PRO A 71 -9.83 10.67 19.77
N ILE A 72 -10.47 10.00 18.81
CA ILE A 72 -10.69 10.52 17.45
C ILE A 72 -11.41 11.88 17.48
N ARG A 73 -12.37 12.05 18.40
CA ARG A 73 -13.08 13.32 18.58
C ARG A 73 -12.15 14.52 18.84
N LEU A 74 -11.05 14.34 19.58
CA LEU A 74 -10.07 15.41 19.84
C LEU A 74 -9.14 15.63 18.65
N ALA A 75 -8.82 14.55 17.93
CA ALA A 75 -8.05 14.63 16.70
C ALA A 75 -8.80 15.47 15.65
N MET A 76 -10.12 15.27 15.56
CA MET A 76 -10.99 15.92 14.59
C MET A 76 -11.57 17.26 15.06
N GLN A 77 -11.62 17.53 16.37
CA GLN A 77 -12.11 18.81 16.89
C GLN A 77 -11.35 19.98 16.27
N GLY A 78 -12.08 20.90 15.64
CA GLY A 78 -11.51 22.07 14.97
C GLY A 78 -10.74 21.73 13.68
N ALA A 79 -10.82 20.50 13.17
CA ALA A 79 -10.28 20.17 11.85
C ALA A 79 -10.97 21.04 10.79
N ARG A 80 -10.16 21.70 9.95
CA ARG A 80 -10.65 22.58 8.89
C ARG A 80 -10.21 22.08 7.53
N PHE A 81 -11.11 22.09 6.57
CA PHE A 81 -10.81 21.79 5.17
C PHE A 81 -11.54 22.73 4.22
N ARG A 82 -11.03 22.82 2.99
CA ARG A 82 -11.51 23.71 1.93
C ARG A 82 -12.09 22.90 0.77
N MET A 83 -13.24 23.34 0.27
CA MET A 83 -13.86 22.80 -0.93
C MET A 83 -14.16 23.94 -1.92
N PRO A 84 -13.65 23.88 -3.17
CA PRO A 84 -14.10 24.78 -4.21
C PRO A 84 -15.59 24.62 -4.48
N LEU A 85 -16.35 25.72 -4.49
CA LEU A 85 -17.80 25.65 -4.72
C LEU A 85 -18.13 25.13 -6.12
N GLY A 86 -17.33 25.53 -7.12
CA GLY A 86 -17.60 25.24 -8.52
C GLY A 86 -18.98 25.78 -8.96
N ARG A 87 -19.43 25.35 -10.15
CA ARG A 87 -20.76 25.74 -10.64
C ARG A 87 -21.92 25.16 -9.81
N PRO A 88 -21.91 23.85 -9.45
CA PRO A 88 -23.02 23.27 -8.69
C PRO A 88 -23.25 23.96 -7.34
N GLY A 89 -22.18 24.25 -6.60
CA GLY A 89 -22.26 24.96 -5.32
C GLY A 89 -22.69 26.42 -5.49
N ALA A 90 -22.06 27.16 -6.40
CA ALA A 90 -22.33 28.60 -6.52
C ALA A 90 -23.69 28.95 -7.17
N GLU A 91 -24.09 28.21 -8.21
CA GLU A 91 -25.30 28.53 -8.98
C GLU A 91 -26.55 27.85 -8.43
N ARG A 92 -26.40 26.64 -7.85
CA ARG A 92 -27.53 25.80 -7.42
C ARG A 92 -27.50 25.47 -5.92
N GLY A 93 -26.47 25.88 -5.19
CA GLY A 93 -26.32 25.55 -3.77
C GLY A 93 -26.08 24.06 -3.49
N GLN A 94 -25.67 23.27 -4.50
CA GLN A 94 -25.56 21.82 -4.37
C GLN A 94 -24.17 21.43 -3.89
N ILE A 95 -24.08 20.85 -2.69
CA ILE A 95 -22.82 20.30 -2.13
C ILE A 95 -23.01 18.80 -1.87
N GLU A 96 -22.19 17.97 -2.50
CA GLU A 96 -22.26 16.52 -2.34
C GLU A 96 -21.99 16.11 -0.88
N ILE A 97 -22.94 15.39 -0.27
CA ILE A 97 -22.88 15.10 1.18
C ILE A 97 -21.81 14.05 1.53
N SER A 98 -21.44 13.20 0.56
CA SER A 98 -20.37 12.19 0.73
C SER A 98 -19.00 12.82 1.02
N ARG A 99 -18.78 14.08 0.62
CA ARG A 99 -17.53 14.83 0.89
C ARG A 99 -17.28 15.06 2.38
N PHE A 100 -18.27 14.82 3.24
CA PHE A 100 -18.13 14.95 4.68
C PHE A 100 -17.85 13.60 5.36
N ASP A 101 -18.02 12.47 4.68
CA ASP A 101 -17.96 11.13 5.28
C ASP A 101 -16.61 10.85 5.96
N SER A 102 -15.50 11.23 5.33
CA SER A 102 -14.15 11.04 5.90
C SER A 102 -13.89 11.91 7.14
N TYR A 103 -14.76 12.90 7.40
CA TYR A 103 -14.69 13.81 8.54
C TYR A 103 -15.78 13.53 9.58
N LEU A 104 -16.52 12.44 9.42
CA LEU A 104 -17.56 11.98 10.32
C LEU A 104 -17.13 10.68 11.02
N PRO A 105 -17.84 10.26 12.07
CA PRO A 105 -17.77 8.90 12.57
C PRO A 105 -18.05 7.90 11.46
N LEU A 106 -17.38 6.75 11.52
CA LEU A 106 -17.62 5.69 10.54
C LEU A 106 -19.10 5.26 10.61
N HIS A 107 -19.73 5.09 9.44
CA HIS A 107 -21.16 4.77 9.30
C HIS A 107 -22.12 5.79 9.93
N PHE A 108 -21.69 7.06 10.09
CA PHE A 108 -22.56 8.12 10.58
C PHE A 108 -23.78 8.32 9.67
N ASN A 109 -24.95 8.52 10.29
CA ASN A 109 -26.16 8.83 9.53
C ASN A 109 -26.06 10.24 8.93
N ARG A 110 -25.96 10.34 7.61
CA ARG A 110 -25.87 11.61 6.88
C ARG A 110 -27.06 12.54 7.12
N GLU A 111 -28.23 12.02 7.48
CA GLU A 111 -29.41 12.83 7.83
C GLU A 111 -29.26 13.55 9.17
N ALA A 112 -28.38 13.07 10.04
CA ALA A 112 -28.10 13.69 11.34
C ALA A 112 -27.03 14.79 11.26
N VAL A 113 -26.42 15.03 10.09
CA VAL A 113 -25.45 16.09 9.87
C VAL A 113 -26.11 17.45 10.10
N ARG A 114 -25.40 18.38 10.74
CA ARG A 114 -25.88 19.73 11.01
C ARG A 114 -24.84 20.75 10.58
N PHE A 115 -25.29 21.76 9.85
CA PHE A 115 -24.46 22.90 9.47
C PHE A 115 -24.85 24.15 10.27
N VAL A 116 -23.85 24.91 10.67
CA VAL A 116 -24.02 26.22 11.30
C VAL A 116 -23.16 27.28 10.61
N ASP A 117 -23.58 28.54 10.65
CA ASP A 117 -22.75 29.65 10.18
C ASP A 117 -21.67 30.02 11.21
N ALA A 118 -20.82 31.00 10.88
CA ALA A 118 -19.77 31.50 11.77
C ALA A 118 -20.28 32.11 13.10
N LYS A 119 -21.59 32.39 13.21
CA LYS A 119 -22.23 32.88 14.43
C LYS A 119 -22.92 31.76 15.21
N GLY A 120 -22.86 30.52 14.72
CA GLY A 120 -23.52 29.36 15.32
C GLY A 120 -25.00 29.22 14.95
N ASN A 121 -25.52 30.01 14.00
CA ASN A 121 -26.91 29.87 13.57
C ASN A 121 -27.05 28.64 12.67
N PRO A 122 -28.10 27.81 12.84
CA PRO A 122 -28.35 26.68 11.96
C PRO A 122 -28.52 27.09 10.49
N ILE A 123 -27.88 26.33 9.59
CA ILE A 123 -28.03 26.46 8.14
C ILE A 123 -28.98 25.34 7.67
N ALA A 124 -30.06 25.73 6.98
CA ALA A 124 -30.98 24.77 6.40
C ALA A 124 -30.29 23.97 5.27
N MET A 125 -30.43 22.65 5.29
CA MET A 125 -29.76 21.73 4.37
C MET A 125 -30.64 20.53 3.97
N PRO A 126 -31.76 20.73 3.27
CA PRO A 126 -32.53 19.59 2.77
C PRO A 126 -31.64 18.66 1.95
N LEU A 127 -31.61 17.38 2.33
CA LEU A 127 -30.92 16.35 1.57
C LEU A 127 -31.77 15.99 0.35
N ARG A 128 -31.15 16.13 -0.82
CA ARG A 128 -31.76 15.80 -2.10
C ARG A 128 -30.82 14.86 -2.86
N SER A 129 -31.27 14.36 -3.99
CA SER A 129 -30.45 13.52 -4.86
C SER A 129 -30.61 13.93 -6.32
N ILE A 130 -29.57 13.64 -7.09
CA ILE A 130 -29.58 13.75 -8.54
C ILE A 130 -29.18 12.40 -9.13
N SER A 131 -29.90 11.93 -10.15
CA SER A 131 -29.47 10.76 -10.93
C SER A 131 -28.49 11.21 -11.99
N GLN A 132 -27.34 10.55 -12.05
CA GLN A 132 -26.33 10.76 -13.08
C GLN A 132 -26.05 9.42 -13.76
N LYS A 133 -26.10 9.40 -15.10
CA LYS A 133 -25.63 8.26 -15.88
C LYS A 133 -24.11 8.26 -15.89
N ILE A 134 -23.53 7.14 -15.49
CA ILE A 134 -22.09 6.91 -15.51
C ILE A 134 -21.83 5.82 -16.54
N ASP A 135 -21.08 6.20 -17.57
CA ASP A 135 -20.59 5.27 -18.57
C ASP A 135 -19.33 4.60 -18.04
N THR A 136 -19.35 3.27 -17.97
CA THR A 136 -18.18 2.46 -17.64
C THR A 136 -17.93 1.43 -18.74
N LEU A 137 -16.78 0.75 -18.67
CA LEU A 137 -16.45 -0.37 -19.57
C LEU A 137 -17.49 -1.49 -19.53
N LEU A 138 -18.20 -1.66 -18.40
CA LEU A 138 -19.23 -2.68 -18.21
C LEU A 138 -20.65 -2.18 -18.59
N GLY A 139 -20.74 -1.00 -19.21
CA GLY A 139 -21.99 -0.36 -19.60
C GLY A 139 -22.33 0.89 -18.79
N THR A 140 -23.45 1.49 -19.14
CA THR A 140 -23.99 2.68 -18.46
C THR A 140 -24.83 2.26 -17.28
N TYR A 141 -24.55 2.78 -16.09
CA TYR A 141 -25.44 2.64 -14.94
C TYR A 141 -25.84 4.01 -14.39
N GLU A 142 -27.02 4.07 -13.77
CA GLU A 142 -27.48 5.27 -13.07
C GLU A 142 -26.94 5.28 -11.64
N LYS A 143 -26.20 6.32 -11.29
CA LYS A 143 -25.73 6.59 -9.93
C LYS A 143 -26.54 7.73 -9.34
N THR A 144 -27.21 7.45 -8.23
CA THR A 144 -27.88 8.46 -7.42
C THR A 144 -26.85 9.13 -6.50
N ILE A 145 -26.65 10.43 -6.69
CA ILE A 145 -25.70 11.23 -5.91
C ILE A 145 -26.47 12.10 -4.92
N PRO A 146 -26.39 11.82 -3.61
CA PRO A 146 -27.01 12.67 -2.60
C PRO A 146 -26.23 13.96 -2.39
N PHE A 147 -26.94 15.08 -2.20
CA PHE A 147 -26.36 16.39 -1.93
C PHE A 147 -27.16 17.15 -0.88
N ALA A 148 -26.46 18.01 -0.13
CA ALA A 148 -27.06 19.03 0.70
C ALA A 148 -27.39 20.26 -0.17
N ASP A 149 -28.65 20.68 -0.14
CA ASP A 149 -29.13 21.91 -0.80
C ASP A 149 -28.94 23.10 0.14
N LEU A 150 -27.87 23.85 -0.09
CA LEU A 150 -27.52 25.07 0.66
C LEU A 150 -27.93 26.35 -0.08
N SER A 151 -28.82 26.26 -1.08
CA SER A 151 -29.18 27.38 -1.95
C SER A 151 -29.71 28.59 -1.17
N THR A 152 -30.56 28.36 -0.18
CA THR A 152 -31.15 29.42 0.68
C THR A 152 -30.10 30.17 1.49
N TRP A 153 -28.99 29.52 1.83
CA TRP A 153 -27.89 30.14 2.57
C TRP A 153 -26.87 30.79 1.64
N LEU A 154 -26.56 30.19 0.49
CA LEU A 154 -25.52 30.66 -0.44
C LEU A 154 -25.99 31.81 -1.35
N GLN A 155 -27.26 31.80 -1.81
CA GLN A 155 -27.77 32.82 -2.74
C GLN A 155 -27.66 34.26 -2.19
N PRO A 156 -28.06 34.56 -0.94
CA PRO A 156 -27.96 35.91 -0.39
C PRO A 156 -26.51 36.42 -0.27
N GLN A 157 -25.54 35.50 -0.20
CA GLN A 157 -24.12 35.81 -0.04
C GLN A 157 -23.43 36.21 -1.36
N LYS A 158 -24.11 36.08 -2.52
CA LYS A 158 -23.60 36.43 -3.86
C LYS A 158 -22.26 35.75 -4.18
N VAL A 159 -22.14 34.48 -3.81
CA VAL A 159 -20.95 33.67 -4.07
C VAL A 159 -20.75 33.41 -5.56
N THR A 160 -19.51 33.14 -5.96
CA THR A 160 -19.13 32.77 -7.32
C THR A 160 -18.57 31.36 -7.38
N ARG A 161 -18.52 30.76 -8.58
CA ARG A 161 -17.93 29.43 -8.79
C ARG A 161 -16.45 29.32 -8.41
N HIS A 162 -15.77 30.47 -8.26
CA HIS A 162 -14.37 30.53 -7.88
C HIS A 162 -14.19 30.76 -6.39
N ASP A 163 -15.27 30.89 -5.60
CA ASP A 163 -15.23 30.98 -4.14
C ASP A 163 -15.19 29.58 -3.51
N ASP A 164 -14.76 29.50 -2.24
CA ASP A 164 -14.51 28.24 -1.56
C ASP A 164 -15.39 28.19 -0.31
N LEU A 165 -15.91 27.01 -0.04
CA LEU A 165 -16.51 26.64 1.22
C LEU A 165 -15.40 26.19 2.17
N LEU A 166 -15.22 26.91 3.26
CA LEU A 166 -14.42 26.44 4.38
C LEU A 166 -15.34 25.70 5.35
N VAL A 167 -14.90 24.52 5.76
CA VAL A 167 -15.63 23.66 6.69
C VAL A 167 -14.79 23.47 7.93
N THR A 168 -15.37 23.66 9.10
CA THR A 168 -14.74 23.38 10.40
C THR A 168 -15.56 22.35 11.17
N VAL A 169 -14.92 21.28 11.65
CA VAL A 169 -15.57 20.28 12.50
C VAL A 169 -15.74 20.86 13.91
N LEU A 170 -16.98 21.15 14.31
CA LEU A 170 -17.30 21.67 15.65
C LEU A 170 -17.64 20.58 16.65
N ASP A 171 -18.30 19.53 16.21
CA ASP A 171 -18.61 18.36 17.02
C ASP A 171 -18.58 17.13 16.11
N TRP A 172 -17.46 16.43 16.15
CA TRP A 172 -17.27 15.23 15.35
C TRP A 172 -18.27 14.13 15.72
N GLN A 173 -18.56 13.96 17.00
CA GLN A 173 -19.39 12.85 17.48
C GLN A 173 -20.85 13.01 17.01
N ASN A 174 -21.33 14.24 16.92
CA ASN A 174 -22.70 14.54 16.52
C ASN A 174 -22.82 15.18 15.12
N GLY A 175 -21.75 15.12 14.31
CA GLY A 175 -21.75 15.56 12.92
C GLY A 175 -22.07 17.05 12.72
N VAL A 176 -21.57 17.93 13.59
CA VAL A 176 -21.79 19.38 13.49
C VAL A 176 -20.60 20.06 12.83
N PHE A 177 -20.87 20.79 11.74
CA PHE A 177 -19.85 21.58 11.05
C PHE A 177 -20.23 23.05 10.96
N GLN A 178 -19.24 23.91 11.11
CA GLN A 178 -19.34 25.32 10.76
C GLN A 178 -18.96 25.51 9.29
N LEU A 179 -19.76 26.30 8.58
CA LEU A 179 -19.53 26.68 7.20
C LEU A 179 -19.19 28.17 7.10
N GLU A 180 -18.15 28.48 6.33
CA GLU A 180 -17.74 29.84 6.01
C GLU A 180 -17.43 29.94 4.50
N ILE A 181 -17.61 31.12 3.92
CA ILE A 181 -17.23 31.37 2.52
C ILE A 181 -15.95 32.19 2.48
N GLU A 182 -14.98 31.71 1.72
CA GLU A 182 -13.78 32.47 1.39
C GLU A 182 -13.82 32.92 -0.07
N PRO A 183 -14.00 34.24 -0.31
CA PRO A 183 -13.94 34.80 -1.64
C PRO A 183 -12.60 34.52 -2.32
N HIS A 184 -12.62 34.27 -3.63
CA HIS A 184 -11.42 34.02 -4.42
C HIS A 184 -10.30 35.05 -4.18
N LYS A 185 -10.68 36.32 -4.09
CA LYS A 185 -9.74 37.45 -3.91
C LYS A 185 -9.05 37.48 -2.54
N LYS A 186 -9.59 36.79 -1.53
CA LYS A 186 -9.02 36.76 -0.16
C LYS A 186 -8.03 35.60 0.05
N ARG A 187 -7.91 34.70 -0.92
CA ARG A 187 -7.03 33.53 -0.82
C ARG A 187 -5.57 33.92 -0.83
N ASN A 188 -4.79 33.15 -0.08
CA ASN A 188 -3.35 33.07 -0.28
C ASN A 188 -3.02 31.72 -0.95
N PRO A 189 -2.83 31.67 -2.29
CA PRO A 189 -2.63 30.41 -3.00
C PRO A 189 -1.34 29.70 -2.58
N THR A 190 -0.28 30.44 -2.27
CA THR A 190 0.99 29.88 -1.78
C THR A 190 0.82 29.18 -0.44
N LEU A 191 0.09 29.83 0.49
CA LEU A 191 -0.20 29.21 1.80
C LEU A 191 -1.09 27.98 1.66
N ILE A 192 -2.11 28.04 0.80
CA ILE A 192 -2.99 26.89 0.54
C ILE A 192 -2.18 25.71 -0.04
N GLN A 193 -1.30 25.97 -1.02
CA GLN A 193 -0.45 24.93 -1.59
C GLN A 193 0.52 24.32 -0.56
N ALA A 194 1.09 25.15 0.32
CA ALA A 194 1.92 24.66 1.42
C ALA A 194 1.13 23.77 2.38
N ARG A 195 -0.14 24.10 2.64
CA ARG A 195 -1.03 23.30 3.50
C ARG A 195 -1.47 22.00 2.84
N ASP A 196 -1.79 22.02 1.55
CA ASP A 196 -2.06 20.82 0.76
C ASP A 196 -0.85 19.87 0.81
N ARG A 197 0.35 20.42 0.56
CA ARG A 197 1.57 19.61 0.58
C ARG A 197 1.82 18.99 1.95
N LEU A 198 1.60 19.76 3.02
CA LEU A 198 1.76 19.26 4.39
C LEU A 198 0.78 18.13 4.71
N LEU A 199 -0.49 18.25 4.33
CA LEU A 199 -1.47 17.17 4.50
C LEU A 199 -1.05 15.92 3.71
N ALA A 200 -0.62 16.10 2.46
CA ALA A 200 -0.12 15.00 1.63
C ALA A 200 1.10 14.31 2.27
N ASP A 201 2.07 15.07 2.78
CA ASP A 201 3.27 14.53 3.43
C ASP A 201 2.95 13.78 4.73
N LEU A 202 1.99 14.26 5.52
CA LEU A 202 1.51 13.55 6.71
C LEU A 202 0.83 12.22 6.37
N LEU A 203 -0.06 12.21 5.36
CA LEU A 203 -0.70 10.98 4.89
C LEU A 203 0.33 10.01 4.28
N TYR A 204 1.32 10.51 3.55
CA TYR A 204 2.41 9.70 3.01
C TYR A 204 3.24 9.05 4.13
N ALA A 205 3.57 9.80 5.19
CA ALA A 205 4.30 9.27 6.33
C ALA A 205 3.54 8.15 7.05
N ILE A 206 2.21 8.29 7.21
CA ILE A 206 1.36 7.24 7.78
C ILE A 206 1.35 6.00 6.86
N LEU A 207 1.24 6.21 5.54
CA LEU A 207 1.31 5.14 4.55
C LEU A 207 2.68 4.43 4.57
N GLU A 208 3.79 5.15 4.77
CA GLU A 208 5.14 4.60 4.93
C GLU A 208 5.28 3.75 6.21
N GLU A 209 4.51 4.03 7.26
CA GLU A 209 4.48 3.20 8.48
C GLU A 209 3.65 1.92 8.31
N ALA A 210 2.58 1.97 7.50
CA ALA A 210 1.56 0.93 7.38
C ALA A 210 2.09 -0.45 6.94
N HIS A 211 1.59 -1.54 7.50
CA HIS A 211 2.08 -2.89 7.15
C HIS A 211 1.70 -3.26 5.70
N ASP A 212 0.42 -3.12 5.36
CA ASP A 212 -0.19 -3.69 4.14
C ASP A 212 -0.11 -2.78 2.90
N GLU A 213 0.83 -1.83 2.90
CA GLU A 213 1.03 -0.83 1.83
C GLU A 213 -0.23 -0.03 1.46
N ARG A 214 -1.19 0.00 2.38
CA ARG A 214 -2.46 0.71 2.29
C ARG A 214 -2.82 1.29 3.66
N ILE A 215 -3.58 2.38 3.66
CA ILE A 215 -4.15 2.98 4.85
C ILE A 215 -5.62 3.31 4.64
N TRP A 216 -6.43 3.17 5.69
CA TRP A 216 -7.83 3.56 5.65
C TRP A 216 -7.99 5.04 5.95
N ILE A 217 -8.71 5.77 5.11
CA ILE A 217 -8.83 7.24 5.25
C ILE A 217 -9.42 7.64 6.60
N HIS A 218 -10.41 6.90 7.09
CA HIS A 218 -11.10 7.21 8.35
C HIS A 218 -10.20 7.09 9.60
N GLU A 219 -9.06 6.39 9.51
CA GLU A 219 -8.05 6.34 10.57
C GLU A 219 -6.92 7.34 10.30
N ALA A 220 -6.44 7.36 9.06
CA ALA A 220 -5.28 8.16 8.69
C ALA A 220 -5.56 9.65 8.75
N LEU A 221 -6.77 10.08 8.38
CA LEU A 221 -7.11 11.51 8.35
C LEU A 221 -7.16 12.12 9.77
N PRO A 222 -7.79 11.49 10.78
CA PRO A 222 -7.63 11.93 12.17
C PRO A 222 -6.17 12.00 12.65
N VAL A 223 -5.34 11.00 12.32
CA VAL A 223 -3.91 11.01 12.68
C VAL A 223 -3.19 12.18 12.01
N ALA A 224 -3.46 12.43 10.73
CA ALA A 224 -2.90 13.56 9.99
C ALA A 224 -3.32 14.89 10.62
N TYR A 225 -4.60 15.08 10.96
CA TYR A 225 -5.05 16.30 11.66
C TYR A 225 -4.46 16.43 13.06
N ALA A 226 -4.32 15.35 13.82
CA ALA A 226 -3.67 15.38 15.13
C ALA A 226 -2.21 15.83 15.04
N ARG A 227 -1.52 15.48 13.95
CA ARG A 227 -0.13 15.88 13.66
C ARG A 227 -0.03 17.22 12.91
N LEU A 228 -1.14 17.77 12.42
CA LEU A 228 -1.16 19.01 11.64
C LEU A 228 -0.89 20.22 12.56
N PRO A 229 0.16 21.02 12.32
CA PRO A 229 0.40 22.25 13.06
C PRO A 229 -0.71 23.25 12.74
N ASP A 230 -1.21 23.95 13.76
CA ASP A 230 -2.25 24.97 13.65
C ASP A 230 -3.48 24.50 12.83
N LYS A 231 -4.38 23.74 13.46
CA LYS A 231 -5.65 23.32 12.84
C LYS A 231 -6.58 24.49 12.51
N ALA A 232 -6.45 25.60 13.25
CA ALA A 232 -7.36 26.75 13.15
C ALA A 232 -6.97 27.73 12.03
N GLY A 233 -5.71 27.70 11.56
CA GLY A 233 -5.19 28.54 10.49
C GLY A 233 -5.78 28.24 9.10
N CYS A 234 -4.98 28.50 8.06
CA CYS A 234 -5.41 28.27 6.67
C CYS A 234 -5.69 26.76 6.44
N PRO A 235 -6.90 26.36 6.03
CA PRO A 235 -7.19 24.95 5.81
C PRO A 235 -6.58 24.43 4.49
N PRO A 236 -6.07 23.18 4.46
CA PRO A 236 -5.81 22.49 3.21
C PRO A 236 -7.11 22.27 2.45
N HIS A 237 -7.02 21.96 1.15
CA HIS A 237 -8.15 21.40 0.43
C HIS A 237 -8.60 20.08 1.04
N HIS A 238 -9.84 19.70 0.74
CA HIS A 238 -10.35 18.38 1.01
C HIS A 238 -9.35 17.31 0.56
N TRP A 239 -9.11 16.29 1.39
CA TRP A 239 -8.05 15.30 1.20
C TRP A 239 -8.03 14.69 -0.21
N GLN A 240 -9.17 14.36 -0.81
CA GLN A 240 -9.24 13.83 -2.19
C GLN A 240 -8.66 14.81 -3.22
N ILE A 241 -8.91 16.12 -3.06
CA ILE A 241 -8.38 17.16 -3.96
C ILE A 241 -6.86 17.27 -3.80
N VAL A 242 -6.38 17.15 -2.55
CA VAL A 242 -4.95 17.16 -2.24
C VAL A 242 -4.25 15.96 -2.88
N LEU A 243 -4.75 14.74 -2.65
CA LEU A 243 -4.14 13.52 -3.15
C LEU A 243 -4.25 13.40 -4.67
N GLN A 244 -5.33 13.87 -5.29
CA GLN A 244 -5.48 13.86 -6.75
C GLN A 244 -4.39 14.67 -7.47
N LYS A 245 -3.82 15.68 -6.80
CA LYS A 245 -2.72 16.50 -7.33
C LYS A 245 -1.33 15.97 -6.96
N ASP A 246 -1.25 15.00 -6.05
CA ASP A 246 0.00 14.44 -5.58
C ASP A 246 0.21 13.05 -6.18
N GLY A 247 1.13 12.97 -7.16
CA GLY A 247 1.37 11.75 -7.92
C GLY A 247 1.97 10.59 -7.13
N ARG A 248 2.10 10.67 -5.80
CA ARG A 248 2.53 9.55 -4.94
C ARG A 248 1.41 8.58 -4.60
N PHE A 249 0.15 8.97 -4.78
CA PHE A 249 -1.00 8.25 -4.26
C PHE A 249 -1.91 7.67 -5.35
N ARG A 250 -2.49 6.50 -5.03
CA ARG A 250 -3.73 5.97 -5.61
C ARG A 250 -4.73 5.84 -4.48
N PHE A 251 -6.01 6.15 -4.69
CA PHE A 251 -7.00 6.13 -3.62
C PHE A 251 -8.42 5.98 -4.16
N ASP A 252 -9.32 5.52 -3.29
CA ASP A 252 -10.77 5.54 -3.47
C ASP A 252 -11.45 6.23 -2.27
N ASP A 253 -12.77 6.14 -2.11
CA ASP A 253 -13.48 6.79 -0.99
C ASP A 253 -13.16 6.19 0.41
N ARG A 254 -12.38 5.10 0.50
CA ARG A 254 -12.12 4.32 1.71
C ARG A 254 -10.65 4.21 2.07
N GLN A 255 -9.77 4.06 1.09
CA GLN A 255 -8.37 3.73 1.29
C GLN A 255 -7.43 4.54 0.39
N ILE A 256 -6.19 4.67 0.87
CA ILE A 256 -5.07 5.30 0.16
C ILE A 256 -3.93 4.27 0.06
N GLU A 257 -3.34 4.19 -1.12
CA GLU A 257 -2.26 3.30 -1.50
C GLU A 257 -1.15 4.07 -2.25
N TYR A 258 0.00 3.44 -2.48
CA TYR A 258 1.02 3.99 -3.35
C TYR A 258 0.54 4.01 -4.80
N ALA A 259 0.88 5.07 -5.53
CA ALA A 259 0.56 5.15 -6.96
C ALA A 259 1.14 3.99 -7.78
N ASP A 260 2.32 3.51 -7.37
CA ASP A 260 3.09 2.41 -7.96
C ASP A 260 3.05 1.15 -7.09
N GLY A 261 2.06 1.05 -6.19
CA GLY A 261 1.84 -0.13 -5.35
C GLY A 261 1.07 -1.24 -6.06
N ARG A 262 1.06 -2.43 -5.44
CA ARG A 262 0.37 -3.64 -5.93
C ARG A 262 -1.05 -3.35 -6.39
N LEU A 263 -1.44 -3.92 -7.53
CA LEU A 263 -2.78 -3.76 -8.09
C LEU A 263 -3.71 -4.86 -7.57
N SER A 264 -5.00 -4.53 -7.47
CA SER A 264 -6.07 -5.49 -7.23
C SER A 264 -6.44 -6.23 -8.53
N PRO A 265 -7.08 -7.42 -8.44
CA PRO A 265 -7.53 -8.14 -9.63
C PRO A 265 -8.43 -7.32 -10.56
N ILE A 266 -9.27 -6.43 -10.00
CA ILE A 266 -10.16 -5.55 -10.79
C ILE A 266 -9.35 -4.50 -11.55
N GLU A 267 -8.28 -3.97 -10.96
CA GLU A 267 -7.40 -3.01 -11.62
C GLU A 267 -6.61 -3.64 -12.75
N TYR A 268 -6.12 -4.89 -12.60
CA TYR A 268 -5.49 -5.62 -13.70
C TYR A 268 -6.44 -5.79 -14.88
N ILE A 269 -7.67 -6.26 -14.62
CA ILE A 269 -8.70 -6.39 -15.68
C ILE A 269 -8.94 -5.05 -16.38
N PHE A 270 -8.99 -3.95 -15.61
CA PHE A 270 -9.17 -2.62 -16.18
C PHE A 270 -8.00 -2.21 -17.08
N LEU A 271 -6.75 -2.44 -16.66
CA LEU A 271 -5.57 -2.13 -17.47
C LEU A 271 -5.54 -2.94 -18.76
N GLU A 272 -5.78 -4.26 -18.67
CA GLU A 272 -5.84 -5.16 -19.83
C GLU A 272 -6.90 -4.71 -20.83
N GLN A 273 -8.12 -4.42 -20.36
CA GLN A 273 -9.22 -3.99 -21.24
C GLN A 273 -8.99 -2.62 -21.88
N THR A 274 -8.25 -1.73 -21.21
CA THR A 274 -7.98 -0.37 -21.71
C THR A 274 -6.67 -0.25 -22.49
N GLY A 275 -5.82 -1.29 -22.44
CA GLY A 275 -4.46 -1.23 -22.96
C GLY A 275 -3.57 -0.21 -22.24
N GLN A 276 -3.94 0.18 -21.01
CA GLN A 276 -3.11 1.07 -20.20
C GLN A 276 -1.91 0.29 -19.65
N PRO A 277 -0.70 0.90 -19.64
CA PRO A 277 0.47 0.22 -19.11
C PRO A 277 0.39 0.12 -17.59
N LEU A 278 1.15 -0.82 -17.02
CA LEU A 278 1.36 -0.89 -15.57
C LEU A 278 1.81 0.46 -15.00
N PRO A 279 1.37 0.84 -13.80
CA PRO A 279 1.76 2.08 -13.12
C PRO A 279 3.17 1.98 -12.52
N ARG A 280 4.17 1.69 -13.37
CA ARG A 280 5.60 1.63 -13.05
C ARG A 280 6.30 2.93 -13.46
N ARG A 281 7.18 3.44 -12.61
CA ARG A 281 8.01 4.61 -12.94
C ARG A 281 9.30 4.16 -13.62
N LEU A 282 9.34 4.31 -14.94
CA LEU A 282 10.56 4.16 -15.74
C LEU A 282 11.16 5.53 -16.05
N GLN A 283 12.48 5.63 -16.02
CA GLN A 283 13.22 6.82 -16.40
C GLN A 283 13.62 6.78 -17.89
N PRO A 284 13.69 7.93 -18.57
CA PRO A 284 14.30 8.01 -19.90
C PRO A 284 15.74 7.48 -19.87
N VAL A 285 16.12 6.71 -20.89
CA VAL A 285 17.47 6.14 -21.00
C VAL A 285 18.30 6.96 -21.98
N THR A 286 19.48 7.40 -21.55
CA THR A 286 20.44 8.07 -22.43
C THR A 286 21.30 7.06 -23.22
N LYS A 287 21.82 7.47 -24.38
CA LYS A 287 22.76 6.64 -25.17
C LYS A 287 24.03 6.24 -24.40
N ALA A 288 24.44 7.01 -23.41
CA ALA A 288 25.55 6.65 -22.54
C ALA A 288 25.15 5.50 -21.60
N GLN A 289 23.98 5.61 -20.95
CA GLN A 289 23.48 4.56 -20.05
C GLN A 289 23.19 3.24 -20.77
N GLU A 290 22.75 3.29 -22.04
CA GLU A 290 22.54 2.08 -22.86
C GLU A 290 23.81 1.22 -22.96
N LYS A 291 25.00 1.85 -22.90
CA LYS A 291 26.31 1.21 -23.07
C LYS A 291 27.01 0.86 -21.76
N LEU A 292 26.42 1.20 -20.61
CA LEU A 292 26.96 0.82 -19.31
C LEU A 292 26.58 -0.62 -19.00
N VAL A 293 27.47 -1.33 -18.32
CA VAL A 293 27.26 -2.66 -17.76
C VAL A 293 26.71 -2.51 -16.36
N TYR A 294 25.66 -3.28 -16.09
CA TYR A 294 25.03 -3.45 -14.80
C TYR A 294 25.37 -4.86 -14.31
N ARG A 295 26.14 -4.96 -13.23
CA ARG A 295 26.47 -6.25 -12.62
C ARG A 295 25.50 -6.57 -11.51
N PHE A 296 24.74 -7.63 -11.69
CA PHE A 296 23.83 -8.15 -10.67
C PHE A 296 24.42 -9.39 -10.01
N LYS A 297 24.24 -9.48 -8.69
CA LYS A 297 24.28 -10.76 -7.99
C LYS A 297 22.86 -11.26 -7.78
N ALA A 298 22.49 -12.32 -8.48
CA ALA A 298 21.23 -13.04 -8.33
C ALA A 298 21.43 -14.18 -7.31
N ALA A 299 20.67 -14.16 -6.23
CA ALA A 299 20.72 -15.21 -5.20
C ALA A 299 19.33 -15.81 -5.00
N LEU A 300 19.27 -17.13 -4.89
CA LEU A 300 18.02 -17.84 -4.62
C LEU A 300 17.50 -17.46 -3.23
N LYS A 301 16.23 -17.07 -3.12
CA LYS A 301 15.64 -16.55 -1.88
C LYS A 301 15.64 -17.57 -0.74
N PRO A 302 15.17 -18.82 -0.92
CA PRO A 302 15.19 -19.83 0.14
C PRO A 302 16.61 -20.28 0.52
N ASN A 303 17.59 -20.20 -0.40
CA ASN A 303 18.98 -20.56 -0.14
C ASN A 303 19.96 -19.56 -0.78
N PRO A 304 20.28 -18.43 -0.11
CA PRO A 304 21.14 -17.38 -0.65
C PRO A 304 22.60 -17.79 -0.89
N HIS A 305 23.00 -19.00 -0.47
CA HIS A 305 24.31 -19.56 -0.81
C HIS A 305 24.40 -20.01 -2.27
N ILE A 306 23.26 -20.26 -2.92
CA ILE A 306 23.17 -20.49 -4.36
C ILE A 306 23.00 -19.13 -5.02
N TRP A 307 24.01 -18.72 -5.79
CA TRP A 307 24.02 -17.42 -6.46
C TRP A 307 24.81 -17.43 -7.76
N ARG A 308 24.45 -16.49 -8.64
CA ARG A 308 25.12 -16.18 -9.91
C ARG A 308 25.40 -14.68 -9.97
N GLN A 309 26.54 -14.31 -10.53
CA GLN A 309 26.86 -12.93 -10.87
C GLN A 309 26.77 -12.79 -12.39
N VAL A 310 25.86 -11.93 -12.83
CA VAL A 310 25.58 -11.70 -14.24
C VAL A 310 25.81 -10.23 -14.58
N GLU A 311 26.28 -9.99 -15.78
CA GLU A 311 26.53 -8.66 -16.33
C GLU A 311 25.66 -8.46 -17.56
N ILE A 312 24.98 -7.32 -17.62
CA ILE A 312 24.04 -6.98 -18.68
C ILE A 312 24.15 -5.48 -19.03
N LEU A 313 23.94 -5.11 -20.29
CA LEU A 313 23.99 -3.71 -20.71
C LEU A 313 22.71 -2.96 -20.29
N GLY A 314 22.84 -1.67 -20.00
CA GLY A 314 21.70 -0.81 -19.66
C GLY A 314 20.66 -0.69 -20.78
N GLY A 315 21.07 -0.91 -22.03
CA GLY A 315 20.19 -0.91 -23.21
C GLY A 315 19.46 -2.23 -23.44
N GLN A 316 19.91 -3.32 -22.81
CA GLN A 316 19.25 -4.63 -22.85
C GLN A 316 18.03 -4.64 -21.93
N THR A 317 17.16 -5.63 -22.11
CA THR A 317 15.82 -5.65 -21.52
C THR A 317 15.67 -6.67 -20.38
N LEU A 318 14.51 -6.68 -19.74
CA LEU A 318 14.14 -7.73 -18.79
C LEU A 318 14.02 -9.10 -19.47
N ALA A 319 13.65 -9.16 -20.76
CA ALA A 319 13.67 -10.43 -21.51
C ALA A 319 15.11 -10.97 -21.68
N ASP A 320 16.07 -10.11 -22.02
CA ASP A 320 17.49 -10.49 -22.08
C ASP A 320 18.01 -10.97 -20.72
N LEU A 321 17.63 -10.28 -19.65
CA LEU A 321 17.98 -10.67 -18.28
C LEU A 321 17.34 -12.00 -17.87
N ASN A 322 16.06 -12.21 -18.23
CA ASN A 322 15.34 -13.45 -17.98
C ASN A 322 16.06 -14.63 -18.64
N ALA A 323 16.37 -14.53 -19.94
CA ALA A 323 17.07 -15.59 -20.67
C ALA A 323 18.44 -15.93 -20.03
N MET A 324 19.20 -14.92 -19.59
CA MET A 324 20.47 -15.13 -18.88
C MET A 324 20.28 -15.82 -17.52
N LEU A 325 19.23 -15.48 -16.77
CA LEU A 325 18.99 -16.08 -15.45
C LEU A 325 18.47 -17.51 -15.56
N VAL A 326 17.58 -17.79 -16.52
CA VAL A 326 17.11 -19.15 -16.82
C VAL A 326 18.30 -20.06 -17.14
N ASP A 327 19.19 -19.63 -18.05
CA ASP A 327 20.42 -20.37 -18.36
C ASP A 327 21.37 -20.52 -17.15
N ALA A 328 21.64 -19.42 -16.43
CA ALA A 328 22.58 -19.43 -15.32
C ALA A 328 22.15 -20.36 -14.16
N PHE A 329 20.84 -20.46 -13.91
CA PHE A 329 20.27 -21.32 -12.87
C PHE A 329 19.81 -22.69 -13.40
N ASN A 330 20.00 -22.97 -14.70
CA ASN A 330 19.58 -24.20 -15.37
C ASN A 330 18.08 -24.48 -15.20
N HIS A 331 17.26 -23.45 -15.35
CA HIS A 331 15.81 -23.57 -15.38
C HIS A 331 15.34 -24.05 -16.75
N GLU A 332 14.18 -24.70 -16.79
CA GLU A 332 13.51 -25.04 -18.04
C GLU A 332 13.00 -23.77 -18.74
N PHE A 333 12.97 -23.77 -20.07
CA PHE A 333 12.63 -22.59 -20.88
C PHE A 333 11.13 -22.53 -21.24
N ASP A 334 10.25 -23.04 -20.38
CA ASP A 334 8.81 -23.22 -20.66
C ASP A 334 7.87 -22.50 -19.68
N HIS A 335 8.43 -21.79 -18.69
CA HIS A 335 7.66 -21.04 -17.69
C HIS A 335 7.84 -19.52 -17.77
N MET A 336 6.83 -18.80 -17.27
CA MET A 336 6.85 -17.34 -17.18
C MET A 336 7.70 -16.86 -16.00
N ALA A 337 8.17 -15.63 -16.11
CA ALA A 337 8.85 -14.93 -15.04
C ALA A 337 8.27 -13.54 -14.77
N GLY A 338 8.48 -13.04 -13.55
CA GLY A 338 8.04 -11.72 -13.11
C GLY A 338 9.16 -10.93 -12.43
N PHE A 339 9.14 -9.62 -12.61
CA PHE A 339 10.12 -8.71 -12.02
C PHE A 339 9.45 -7.63 -11.18
N TRP A 340 10.00 -7.36 -10.00
CA TRP A 340 9.59 -6.25 -9.14
C TRP A 340 10.80 -5.46 -8.67
N LYS A 341 10.72 -4.12 -8.73
CA LYS A 341 11.69 -3.24 -8.07
C LYS A 341 11.37 -3.18 -6.58
N LEU A 342 12.37 -3.47 -5.75
CA LEU A 342 12.25 -3.37 -4.30
C LEU A 342 12.61 -1.94 -3.88
N VAL A 343 11.60 -1.13 -3.54
CA VAL A 343 11.82 0.25 -3.10
C VAL A 343 11.82 0.30 -1.57
N PRO A 344 12.92 0.72 -0.92
CA PRO A 344 12.98 0.83 0.54
C PRO A 344 11.93 1.81 1.07
N ARG A 345 11.28 1.42 2.18
CA ARG A 345 10.32 2.26 2.90
C ARG A 345 10.99 2.89 4.12
N GLN A 346 10.72 4.16 4.39
CA GLN A 346 11.28 4.93 5.51
C GLN A 346 12.82 4.96 5.59
N GLY A 347 13.53 4.71 4.49
CA GLY A 347 14.99 4.52 4.51
C GLY A 347 15.44 3.27 5.28
N ALA A 348 14.53 2.38 5.67
CA ALA A 348 14.83 1.13 6.34
C ALA A 348 15.34 0.09 5.34
N ARG A 349 16.37 -0.67 5.74
CA ARG A 349 16.97 -1.74 4.91
C ARG A 349 16.16 -3.03 4.84
N THR A 350 15.05 -3.12 5.58
CA THR A 350 14.31 -4.39 5.78
C THR A 350 12.85 -4.32 5.36
N ARG A 351 12.32 -3.13 5.03
CA ARG A 351 10.95 -2.96 4.55
C ARG A 351 10.99 -2.40 3.15
N TYR A 352 10.43 -3.15 2.21
CA TYR A 352 10.34 -2.78 0.82
C TYR A 352 8.88 -2.73 0.41
N ARG A 353 8.57 -1.85 -0.53
CA ARG A 353 7.39 -1.99 -1.39
C ARG A 353 7.83 -2.64 -2.69
N GLU A 354 7.02 -3.57 -3.18
CA GLU A 354 7.27 -4.28 -4.44
C GLU A 354 6.56 -3.53 -5.58
N VAL A 355 7.34 -2.86 -6.43
CA VAL A 355 6.81 -2.19 -7.63
C VAL A 355 6.94 -3.14 -8.81
N GLU A 356 5.82 -3.57 -9.36
CA GLU A 356 5.83 -4.45 -10.51
C GLU A 356 6.47 -3.79 -11.73
N LEU A 357 7.48 -4.46 -12.28
CA LEU A 357 8.13 -4.08 -13.52
C LEU A 357 7.56 -4.84 -14.72
N GLY A 358 6.74 -5.87 -14.49
CA GLY A 358 6.07 -6.68 -15.51
C GLY A 358 6.58 -8.10 -15.56
N SER A 359 6.01 -8.85 -16.50
CA SER A 359 6.24 -10.26 -16.75
C SER A 359 6.96 -10.50 -18.07
N VAL A 360 7.64 -11.63 -18.16
CA VAL A 360 8.30 -12.13 -19.36
C VAL A 360 7.88 -13.58 -19.54
N ASP A 361 7.36 -13.93 -20.71
CA ASP A 361 6.97 -15.28 -21.04
C ASP A 361 8.14 -16.10 -21.63
N PRO A 362 7.97 -17.42 -21.84
CA PRO A 362 9.02 -18.29 -22.37
C PRO A 362 9.57 -17.89 -23.75
N LEU A 363 8.78 -17.17 -24.54
CA LEU A 363 9.18 -16.69 -25.87
C LEU A 363 9.92 -15.35 -25.81
N GLY A 364 10.07 -14.78 -24.61
CA GLY A 364 10.66 -13.47 -24.40
C GLY A 364 9.69 -12.32 -24.66
N GLU A 365 8.39 -12.57 -24.72
CA GLU A 365 7.36 -11.54 -24.82
C GLU A 365 6.78 -11.23 -23.43
N GLY A 366 5.76 -10.37 -23.36
CA GLY A 366 5.12 -9.95 -22.11
C GLY A 366 5.21 -8.45 -21.84
N ASP A 367 4.43 -7.98 -20.86
CA ASP A 367 4.32 -6.55 -20.54
C ASP A 367 5.59 -5.96 -19.92
N GLY A 368 6.49 -6.80 -19.39
CA GLY A 368 7.82 -6.46 -18.89
C GLY A 368 8.95 -6.63 -19.90
N ALA A 369 8.74 -7.37 -20.99
CA ALA A 369 9.80 -7.83 -21.89
C ALA A 369 10.70 -6.73 -22.44
N ASP A 370 10.11 -5.61 -22.86
CA ASP A 370 10.83 -4.47 -23.46
C ASP A 370 11.41 -3.47 -22.43
N VAL A 371 11.22 -3.70 -21.13
CA VAL A 371 11.73 -2.80 -20.10
C VAL A 371 13.25 -2.87 -20.08
N ARG A 372 13.91 -1.78 -20.48
CA ARG A 372 15.38 -1.69 -20.45
C ARG A 372 15.92 -1.61 -19.02
N ILE A 373 17.05 -2.27 -18.76
CA ILE A 373 17.69 -2.29 -17.44
C ILE A 373 17.97 -0.88 -16.91
N ALA A 374 18.50 0.01 -17.75
CA ALA A 374 18.76 1.39 -17.34
C ALA A 374 17.48 2.21 -17.08
N ALA A 375 16.34 1.84 -17.67
CA ALA A 375 15.07 2.53 -17.49
C ALA A 375 14.48 2.29 -16.09
N ILE A 376 14.89 1.22 -15.41
CA ILE A 376 14.45 0.91 -14.04
C ILE A 376 15.02 1.93 -13.03
N GLY A 377 16.16 2.54 -13.37
CA GLY A 377 16.82 3.54 -12.53
C GLY A 377 17.26 3.00 -11.18
N LEU A 378 17.90 1.83 -11.20
CA LEU A 378 18.54 1.26 -10.02
C LEU A 378 19.85 1.97 -9.70
N LYS A 379 20.16 2.06 -8.41
CA LYS A 379 21.46 2.45 -7.88
C LYS A 379 22.19 1.24 -7.30
N GLU A 380 23.50 1.32 -7.18
CA GLU A 380 24.29 0.28 -6.52
C GLU A 380 23.75 0.00 -5.10
N GLY A 381 23.57 -1.29 -4.79
CA GLY A 381 22.94 -1.79 -3.57
C GLY A 381 21.42 -1.94 -3.63
N GLU A 382 20.74 -1.36 -4.62
CA GLU A 382 19.30 -1.56 -4.82
C GLU A 382 19.01 -2.94 -5.43
N GLN A 383 17.78 -3.41 -5.22
CA GLN A 383 17.41 -4.80 -5.48
C GLN A 383 16.20 -4.92 -6.39
N LEU A 384 16.19 -5.98 -7.18
CA LEU A 384 15.02 -6.53 -7.83
C LEU A 384 14.64 -7.85 -7.17
N LYS A 385 13.34 -8.13 -7.14
CA LYS A 385 12.80 -9.46 -6.99
C LYS A 385 12.54 -10.02 -8.38
N TYR A 386 13.03 -11.23 -8.62
CA TYR A 386 12.78 -12.02 -9.81
C TYR A 386 12.09 -13.30 -9.38
N VAL A 387 10.94 -13.63 -9.96
CA VAL A 387 10.27 -14.91 -9.72
C VAL A 387 10.24 -15.64 -11.05
N PHE A 388 10.84 -16.82 -11.08
CA PHE A 388 10.72 -17.75 -12.19
C PHE A 388 9.69 -18.82 -11.83
N ASP A 389 8.89 -19.23 -12.81
CA ASP A 389 7.76 -20.14 -12.66
C ASP A 389 6.75 -19.69 -11.57
N PHE A 390 5.60 -19.17 -12.00
CA PHE A 390 4.54 -18.76 -11.07
C PHE A 390 3.81 -19.94 -10.40
N GLY A 391 3.98 -21.17 -10.90
CA GLY A 391 3.52 -22.39 -10.25
C GLY A 391 4.33 -22.70 -8.99
N ASP A 392 5.65 -22.88 -9.15
CA ASP A 392 6.55 -23.22 -8.05
C ASP A 392 7.06 -22.00 -7.25
N TRP A 393 6.88 -20.79 -7.79
CA TRP A 393 7.27 -19.51 -7.19
C TRP A 393 8.77 -19.44 -6.84
N ILE A 394 9.63 -19.67 -7.83
CA ILE A 394 11.09 -19.70 -7.63
C ILE A 394 11.64 -18.28 -7.52
N GLU A 395 11.62 -17.75 -6.30
CA GLU A 395 12.04 -16.38 -6.02
C GLU A 395 13.56 -16.23 -5.89
N HIS A 396 14.09 -15.20 -6.56
CA HIS A 396 15.47 -14.74 -6.46
C HIS A 396 15.52 -13.27 -6.05
N THR A 397 16.56 -12.91 -5.30
CA THR A 397 16.93 -11.51 -5.01
C THR A 397 18.11 -11.13 -5.89
N LEU A 398 17.92 -10.13 -6.75
CA LEU A 398 18.95 -9.58 -7.63
C LEU A 398 19.44 -8.27 -7.02
N THR A 399 20.69 -8.22 -6.58
CA THR A 399 21.33 -7.01 -6.05
C THR A 399 22.22 -6.39 -7.10
N LEU A 400 22.02 -5.09 -7.43
CA LEU A 400 22.93 -4.37 -8.32
C LEU A 400 24.23 -4.04 -7.58
N GLU A 401 25.33 -4.68 -7.96
CA GLU A 401 26.62 -4.51 -7.28
C GLU A 401 27.46 -3.37 -7.84
N ALA A 402 27.39 -3.14 -9.16
CA ALA A 402 28.20 -2.13 -9.82
C ALA A 402 27.57 -1.67 -11.14
N ILE A 403 27.84 -0.41 -11.51
CA ILE A 403 27.58 0.13 -12.85
C ILE A 403 28.88 0.70 -13.42
N TYR A 404 29.32 0.22 -14.59
CA TYR A 404 30.60 0.64 -15.17
C TYR A 404 30.61 0.52 -16.71
N PRO A 405 31.58 1.11 -17.44
CA PRO A 405 31.64 1.04 -18.90
C PRO A 405 31.84 -0.40 -19.41
N ALA A 406 31.21 -0.73 -20.54
CA ALA A 406 31.41 -2.04 -21.18
C ALA A 406 32.86 -2.26 -21.63
N GLU A 407 33.32 -3.51 -21.51
CA GLU A 407 34.62 -3.95 -21.99
C GLU A 407 34.60 -4.14 -23.51
N GLU A 408 35.67 -3.75 -24.19
CA GLU A 408 35.80 -3.90 -25.63
C GLU A 408 35.95 -5.38 -26.02
N GLY A 409 35.20 -5.83 -27.04
CA GLY A 409 35.24 -7.21 -27.52
C GLY A 409 34.48 -8.23 -26.67
N VAL A 410 33.76 -7.79 -25.63
CA VAL A 410 32.95 -8.64 -24.77
C VAL A 410 31.47 -8.61 -25.19
N SER A 411 30.85 -9.78 -25.27
CA SER A 411 29.41 -9.93 -25.47
C SER A 411 28.66 -9.96 -24.13
N TYR A 412 27.48 -9.33 -24.09
CA TYR A 412 26.57 -9.28 -22.95
C TYR A 412 25.16 -9.75 -23.39
N PRO A 413 24.35 -10.36 -22.49
CA PRO A 413 24.66 -10.62 -21.10
C PRO A 413 25.66 -11.78 -20.94
N ARG A 414 26.32 -11.85 -19.79
CA ARG A 414 27.23 -12.96 -19.44
C ARG A 414 27.18 -13.27 -17.96
N GLU A 415 27.41 -14.52 -17.60
CA GLU A 415 27.77 -14.87 -16.23
C GLU A 415 29.27 -14.68 -16.01
N VAL A 416 29.65 -14.04 -14.90
CA VAL A 416 31.06 -13.78 -14.54
C VAL A 416 31.51 -14.52 -13.29
N ALA A 417 30.59 -14.98 -12.44
CA ALA A 417 30.90 -15.84 -11.31
C ALA A 417 29.65 -16.56 -10.79
N ARG A 418 29.86 -17.62 -10.01
CA ARG A 418 28.82 -18.33 -9.27
C ARG A 418 29.34 -18.82 -7.93
N ASN A 419 28.43 -19.26 -7.05
CA ASN A 419 28.83 -19.97 -5.84
C ASN A 419 29.66 -21.21 -6.18
N LYS A 420 30.52 -21.63 -5.24
CA LYS A 420 31.12 -22.96 -5.32
C LYS A 420 30.01 -23.99 -5.10
N PRO A 421 29.80 -24.94 -6.02
CA PRO A 421 28.82 -26.00 -5.84
C PRO A 421 29.08 -26.75 -4.54
N ARG A 422 28.03 -26.94 -3.74
CA ARG A 422 28.07 -27.85 -2.60
C ARG A 422 27.36 -29.13 -2.99
N TYR A 423 28.12 -30.07 -3.53
CA TYR A 423 27.58 -31.37 -3.92
C TYR A 423 27.11 -32.17 -2.71
N PHE A 424 25.97 -32.83 -2.87
CA PHE A 424 25.47 -33.82 -1.93
C PHE A 424 25.75 -35.22 -2.49
N ASP A 425 26.11 -36.15 -1.61
CA ASP A 425 26.25 -37.56 -2.01
C ASP A 425 24.88 -38.23 -1.98
N CYS A 426 24.60 -39.09 -2.97
CA CYS A 426 23.44 -39.95 -2.98
C CYS A 426 23.46 -40.87 -1.74
N VAL A 427 22.37 -40.85 -0.97
CA VAL A 427 22.24 -41.60 0.30
C VAL A 427 22.43 -43.10 0.05
N THR A 428 21.70 -43.66 -0.91
CA THR A 428 21.75 -45.10 -1.24
C THR A 428 23.12 -45.52 -1.79
N CYS A 429 23.73 -44.73 -2.67
CA CYS A 429 25.07 -45.04 -3.19
C CYS A 429 26.13 -45.02 -2.07
N ARG A 430 26.06 -44.03 -1.18
CA ARG A 430 27.00 -43.91 -0.06
C ARG A 430 26.89 -45.08 0.91
N GLU A 431 25.67 -45.55 1.20
CA GLU A 431 25.45 -46.73 2.04
C GLU A 431 26.03 -48.01 1.40
N ASN A 432 26.06 -48.07 0.07
CA ASN A 432 26.69 -49.13 -0.70
C ASN A 432 28.19 -48.93 -0.96
N GLY A 433 28.83 -47.95 -0.30
CA GLY A 433 30.26 -47.67 -0.43
C GLY A 433 30.66 -46.97 -1.74
N GLN A 434 29.71 -46.47 -2.52
CA GLN A 434 29.94 -45.72 -3.75
C GLN A 434 29.88 -44.20 -3.50
N LYS A 435 30.64 -43.44 -4.29
CA LYS A 435 30.57 -41.97 -4.30
C LYS A 435 29.90 -41.51 -5.58
N THR A 436 28.63 -41.14 -5.44
CA THR A 436 27.81 -40.63 -6.55
C THR A 436 27.19 -39.32 -6.10
N ILE A 437 27.35 -38.28 -6.91
CA ILE A 437 26.72 -36.97 -6.66
C ILE A 437 25.22 -37.14 -6.83
N ALA A 438 24.44 -36.68 -5.85
CA ALA A 438 23.00 -36.62 -5.94
C ALA A 438 22.57 -35.52 -6.94
N LEU A 439 21.45 -35.73 -7.61
CA LEU A 439 20.85 -34.74 -8.51
C LEU A 439 19.47 -34.31 -8.00
N TRP A 440 18.87 -35.07 -7.08
CA TRP A 440 17.52 -34.86 -6.61
C TRP A 440 17.45 -34.79 -5.09
N SER A 441 16.63 -33.89 -4.59
CA SER A 441 16.13 -33.87 -3.21
C SER A 441 14.77 -34.56 -3.18
N CYS A 442 14.64 -35.65 -2.41
CA CYS A 442 13.38 -36.36 -2.28
C CYS A 442 12.56 -35.78 -1.11
N ILE A 443 11.52 -35.02 -1.42
CA ILE A 443 10.71 -34.30 -0.43
C ILE A 443 9.88 -35.27 0.41
N THR A 444 9.34 -36.32 -0.21
CA THR A 444 8.61 -37.39 0.51
C THR A 444 9.50 -37.99 1.59
N CYS A 445 10.67 -38.53 1.22
CA CYS A 445 11.60 -39.13 2.18
C CYS A 445 12.11 -38.10 3.19
N SER A 446 12.39 -36.87 2.77
CA SER A 446 12.89 -35.83 3.67
C SER A 446 11.88 -35.49 4.77
N SER A 447 10.60 -35.47 4.41
CA SER A 447 9.49 -35.24 5.33
C SER A 447 9.30 -36.40 6.30
N GLU A 448 9.35 -37.63 5.80
CA GLU A 448 9.22 -38.85 6.62
C GLU A 448 10.36 -38.99 7.66
N HIS A 449 11.58 -38.62 7.27
CA HIS A 449 12.76 -38.77 8.11
C HIS A 449 13.14 -37.50 8.89
N GLY A 450 12.45 -36.38 8.66
CA GLY A 450 12.72 -35.10 9.34
C GLY A 450 14.11 -34.51 9.05
N ARG A 451 14.71 -34.84 7.90
CA ARG A 451 16.00 -34.32 7.43
C ARG A 451 16.07 -34.39 5.91
N ASP A 452 16.83 -33.49 5.28
CA ASP A 452 16.98 -33.50 3.82
C ASP A 452 17.72 -34.76 3.33
N LEU A 453 17.13 -35.44 2.34
CA LEU A 453 17.65 -36.66 1.74
C LEU A 453 17.81 -36.48 0.23
N TYR A 454 19.01 -36.80 -0.25
CA TYR A 454 19.44 -36.56 -1.62
C TYR A 454 19.83 -37.85 -2.34
N TYR A 455 19.47 -37.96 -3.62
CA TYR A 455 19.61 -39.18 -4.43
C TYR A 455 20.08 -38.85 -5.85
N CYS A 456 20.78 -39.78 -6.50
CA CYS A 456 21.13 -39.68 -7.92
C CYS A 456 19.97 -40.19 -8.80
N ASP A 457 20.00 -39.88 -10.10
CA ASP A 457 18.98 -40.29 -11.09
C ASP A 457 18.64 -41.78 -11.00
N ASP A 458 19.66 -42.65 -11.01
CA ASP A 458 19.46 -44.10 -10.97
C ASP A 458 18.71 -44.56 -9.72
N CYS A 459 18.99 -43.96 -8.56
CA CYS A 459 18.31 -44.29 -7.32
C CYS A 459 16.90 -43.72 -7.27
N ILE A 460 16.67 -42.53 -7.84
CA ILE A 460 15.31 -41.99 -7.98
C ILE A 460 14.46 -42.88 -8.87
N ALA A 461 14.95 -43.22 -10.07
CA ALA A 461 14.22 -44.04 -11.02
C ALA A 461 13.94 -45.46 -10.50
N ARG A 462 14.81 -46.01 -9.65
CA ARG A 462 14.65 -47.38 -9.13
C ARG A 462 13.80 -47.48 -7.87
N GLU A 463 13.92 -46.52 -6.95
CA GLU A 463 13.43 -46.65 -5.57
C GLU A 463 12.46 -45.52 -5.15
N HIS A 464 12.35 -44.46 -5.95
CA HIS A 464 11.59 -43.26 -5.58
C HIS A 464 10.74 -42.71 -6.73
N GLU A 465 10.35 -43.56 -7.69
CA GLU A 465 9.55 -43.16 -8.86
C GLU A 465 8.20 -42.54 -8.45
N ASP A 466 7.59 -43.04 -7.39
CA ASP A 466 6.30 -42.54 -6.85
C ASP A 466 6.48 -41.39 -5.83
N HIS A 467 7.70 -40.92 -5.59
CA HIS A 467 7.97 -39.88 -4.61
C HIS A 467 7.98 -38.48 -5.23
N TYR A 468 7.60 -37.48 -4.44
CA TYR A 468 7.78 -36.10 -4.85
C TYR A 468 9.26 -35.72 -4.68
N VAL A 469 9.92 -35.44 -5.81
CA VAL A 469 11.34 -35.12 -5.90
C VAL A 469 11.52 -33.77 -6.57
N VAL A 470 12.58 -33.06 -6.20
CA VAL A 470 12.93 -31.76 -6.78
C VAL A 470 14.40 -31.78 -7.16
N GLU A 471 14.75 -31.27 -8.34
CA GLU A 471 16.14 -31.21 -8.79
C GLU A 471 16.96 -30.27 -7.88
N ILE A 472 18.20 -30.65 -7.59
CA ILE A 472 19.11 -29.84 -6.78
C ILE A 472 19.80 -28.81 -7.67
N ILE A 473 19.53 -27.53 -7.41
CA ILE A 473 20.30 -26.44 -8.00
C ILE A 473 21.63 -26.30 -7.25
N TYR A 474 22.75 -26.47 -7.94
CA TYR A 474 24.10 -26.45 -7.37
C TYR A 474 24.81 -25.08 -7.41
#